data_AF-A0A851CFF4-F1
#
_entry.id   AF-A0A851CFF4-F1
#
_cell.length_a   1.000
_cell.length_b   1.000
_cell.length_c   1.000
_cell.angle_alpha   90.00
_cell.angle_beta   90.00
_cell.angle_gamma   90.00
#
_symmetry.space_group_name_H-M   'P 1'
#
loop_
_entity.id
_entity.type
_entity.pdbx_description
1 polymer ?
#
loop_
_entity_poly.entity_id
_entity_poly.type
_entity_poly.pdbx_seq_one_letter_code
_entity_poly.pdbx_strand_id
1 'polypeptide(L)'
;VFSLPGKPAIAHRDLKSKNILVKKNGTCCIADLGLAVRHDSATDTIDIAPNHRVGTKRYMAPEVLDDSINMKHFESFKRADIYAMGLVFWEIARRCSIGGIHEDYQLPYYDLVPSDPSVEEMRKVVCEQKLRPNIPNRWQSCEALRVMAKIMRECWYANGAARLTALRIKKTLSQLS
;
A
#
# COMPACT_ATOMS: atom_id res chain seq x y z
N VAL A 1 6.28 -2.94 19.25
CA VAL A 1 6.39 -1.47 19.13
C VAL A 1 5.20 -0.89 19.87
N PHE A 2 5.43 -0.39 21.07
CA PHE A 2 4.37 0.17 21.92
C PHE A 2 3.82 1.46 21.28
N SER A 3 2.50 1.61 21.27
CA SER A 3 1.83 2.89 21.05
C SER A 3 2.40 3.93 22.02
N LEU A 4 2.67 5.15 21.54
CA LEU A 4 3.00 6.25 22.44
C LEU A 4 1.79 6.53 23.35
N PRO A 5 1.97 6.78 24.66
CA PRO A 5 0.87 7.12 25.55
C PRO A 5 0.06 8.28 24.94
N GLY A 6 -1.23 8.05 24.72
CA GLY A 6 -2.17 9.08 24.26
C GLY A 6 -2.49 9.12 22.76
N LYS A 7 -1.82 8.34 21.89
CA LYS A 7 -2.21 8.24 20.46
C LYS A 7 -2.57 6.80 20.07
N PRO A 8 -3.83 6.54 19.70
CA PRO A 8 -4.24 5.20 19.28
C PRO A 8 -3.56 4.79 17.98
N ALA A 9 -3.45 3.48 17.75
CA ALA A 9 -3.04 3.00 16.44
C ALA A 9 -4.20 3.21 15.43
N ILE A 10 -3.86 3.68 14.23
CA ILE A 10 -4.83 3.99 13.17
C ILE A 10 -4.41 3.26 11.89
N ALA A 11 -5.36 2.64 11.21
CA ALA A 11 -5.21 2.11 9.86
C ALA A 11 -6.08 2.94 8.90
N HIS A 12 -5.56 3.27 7.72
CA HIS A 12 -6.12 4.23 6.77
C HIS A 12 -7.26 3.66 5.91
N ARG A 13 -7.10 2.43 5.41
CA ARG A 13 -8.06 1.66 4.61
C ARG A 13 -8.38 2.19 3.20
N ASP A 14 -8.00 3.41 2.86
CA ASP A 14 -8.06 3.93 1.47
C ASP A 14 -6.78 4.65 1.02
N LEU A 15 -5.62 4.04 1.29
CA LEU A 15 -4.34 4.60 0.89
C LEU A 15 -4.16 4.49 -0.63
N LYS A 16 -3.92 5.62 -1.30
CA LYS A 16 -3.72 5.73 -2.76
C LYS A 16 -2.99 7.03 -3.09
N SER A 17 -2.43 7.15 -4.30
CA SER A 17 -1.74 8.36 -4.74
C SER A 17 -2.59 9.63 -4.63
N LYS A 18 -3.90 9.55 -4.94
CA LYS A 18 -4.84 10.69 -4.79
C LYS A 18 -5.05 11.16 -3.35
N ASN A 19 -4.79 10.32 -2.35
CA ASN A 19 -4.93 10.64 -0.93
C ASN A 19 -3.57 11.03 -0.29
N ILE A 20 -2.56 11.30 -1.11
CA ILE A 20 -1.23 11.74 -0.68
C ILE A 20 -0.96 13.11 -1.30
N LEU A 21 -0.86 14.12 -0.44
CA LEU A 21 -0.59 15.49 -0.85
C LEU A 21 0.90 15.76 -0.85
N VAL A 22 1.39 16.46 -1.88
CA VAL A 22 2.78 16.92 -1.97
C VAL A 22 2.86 18.36 -1.45
N LYS A 23 3.69 18.59 -0.45
CA LYS A 23 3.94 19.91 0.14
C LYS A 23 4.94 20.70 -0.70
N LYS A 24 5.00 22.02 -0.49
CA LYS A 24 5.95 22.92 -1.16
C LYS A 24 7.42 22.51 -1.00
N ASN A 25 7.77 21.89 0.12
CA ASN A 25 9.14 21.42 0.40
C ASN A 25 9.46 20.04 -0.22
N GLY A 26 8.59 19.52 -1.09
CA GLY A 26 8.76 18.22 -1.74
C GLY A 26 8.41 17.00 -0.87
N THR A 27 8.07 17.19 0.41
CA THR A 27 7.63 16.09 1.29
C THR A 27 6.14 15.81 1.12
N CYS A 28 5.69 14.60 1.47
CA CYS A 28 4.30 14.21 1.38
C CYS A 28 3.57 14.24 2.73
N CYS A 29 2.25 14.37 2.71
CA CYS A 29 1.37 14.02 3.83
C CYS A 29 0.14 13.24 3.36
N ILE A 30 -0.32 12.33 4.21
CA ILE A 30 -1.51 11.50 3.96
C ILE A 30 -2.76 12.32 4.34
N ALA A 31 -3.80 12.22 3.52
CA ALA A 31 -5.09 12.87 3.68
C ALA A 31 -6.24 11.85 3.57
N ASP A 32 -7.48 12.30 3.84
CA ASP A 32 -8.72 11.51 3.74
C ASP A 32 -8.79 10.29 4.69
N LEU A 33 -9.09 10.57 5.95
CA LEU A 33 -9.27 9.57 7.01
C LEU A 33 -10.73 9.10 7.14
N GLY A 34 -11.58 9.30 6.12
CA GLY A 34 -13.01 8.99 6.19
C GLY A 34 -13.34 7.51 6.41
N LEU A 35 -12.40 6.62 6.06
CA LEU A 35 -12.51 5.16 6.25
C LEU A 35 -11.55 4.62 7.32
N ALA A 36 -10.81 5.50 8.00
CA ALA A 36 -9.81 5.09 8.96
C ALA A 36 -10.44 4.39 10.17
N VAL A 37 -9.74 3.40 10.72
CA VAL A 37 -10.18 2.66 11.91
C VAL A 37 -9.16 2.80 13.02
N ARG A 38 -9.66 2.85 14.25
CA ARG A 38 -8.88 3.06 15.46
C ARG A 38 -8.84 1.77 16.28
N HIS A 39 -7.65 1.44 16.79
CA HIS A 39 -7.50 0.43 17.84
C HIS A 39 -7.47 1.11 19.20
N ASP A 40 -8.30 0.64 20.11
CA ASP A 40 -8.21 0.97 21.52
C ASP A 40 -7.39 -0.10 22.23
N SER A 41 -6.17 0.26 22.64
CA SER A 41 -5.26 -0.65 23.33
C SER A 41 -5.68 -0.98 24.76
N ALA A 42 -6.56 -0.18 25.38
CA ALA A 42 -7.03 -0.44 26.74
C ALA A 42 -8.12 -1.51 26.78
N THR A 43 -8.99 -1.54 25.76
CA THR A 43 -10.11 -2.49 25.65
C THR A 43 -9.83 -3.62 24.65
N ASP A 44 -8.73 -3.53 23.90
CA ASP A 44 -8.40 -4.39 22.76
C ASP A 44 -9.53 -4.46 21.71
N THR A 45 -10.21 -3.35 21.49
CA THR A 45 -11.32 -3.25 20.53
C THR A 45 -10.95 -2.44 19.30
N ILE A 46 -11.64 -2.71 18.20
CA ILE A 46 -11.50 -1.99 16.93
C ILE A 46 -12.81 -1.30 16.65
N ASP A 47 -12.77 0.03 16.51
CA ASP A 47 -13.93 0.82 16.10
C ASP A 47 -14.09 0.72 14.58
N ILE A 48 -14.93 -0.22 14.13
CA ILE A 48 -15.14 -0.51 12.72
C ILE A 48 -16.59 -0.92 12.43
N ALA A 49 -17.15 -0.36 11.35
CA ALA A 49 -18.43 -0.78 10.83
C ALA A 49 -18.36 -2.22 10.24
N PRO A 50 -19.46 -2.99 10.23
CA PRO A 50 -19.47 -4.37 9.74
C PRO A 50 -18.98 -4.55 8.29
N ASN A 51 -19.06 -3.50 7.46
CA ASN A 51 -18.60 -3.55 6.08
C ASN A 51 -17.08 -3.34 5.98
N HIS A 52 -16.35 -4.41 5.66
CA HIS A 52 -14.89 -4.38 5.53
C HIS A 52 -14.40 -4.04 4.13
N ARG A 53 -15.21 -4.33 3.09
CA ARG A 53 -14.88 -4.13 1.68
C ARG A 53 -15.17 -2.69 1.26
N VAL A 54 -14.34 -1.78 1.74
CA VAL A 54 -14.41 -0.33 1.48
C VAL A 54 -13.07 0.17 0.92
N GLY A 55 -13.09 1.39 0.37
CA GLY A 55 -11.92 2.00 -0.25
C GLY A 55 -11.84 1.73 -1.76
N THR A 56 -10.73 2.13 -2.35
CA THR A 56 -10.55 2.11 -3.81
C THR A 56 -10.14 0.73 -4.29
N LYS A 57 -11.02 0.07 -5.05
CA LYS A 57 -10.89 -1.34 -5.50
C LYS A 57 -9.52 -1.69 -6.07
N ARG A 58 -8.95 -0.79 -6.90
CA ARG A 58 -7.63 -0.95 -7.53
C ARG A 58 -6.46 -1.14 -6.53
N TYR A 59 -6.62 -0.63 -5.31
CA TYR A 59 -5.58 -0.64 -4.27
C TYR A 59 -5.87 -1.67 -3.16
N MET A 60 -6.99 -2.41 -3.24
CA MET A 60 -7.37 -3.38 -2.23
C MET A 60 -6.39 -4.55 -2.18
N ALA A 61 -6.00 -4.93 -0.97
CA ALA A 61 -5.17 -6.10 -0.72
C ALA A 61 -5.93 -7.41 -1.04
N PRO A 62 -5.23 -8.51 -1.35
CA PRO A 62 -5.86 -9.80 -1.66
C PRO A 62 -6.91 -10.23 -0.63
N GLU A 63 -6.59 -10.11 0.65
CA GLU A 63 -7.48 -10.50 1.75
C GLU A 63 -8.73 -9.61 1.91
N VAL A 64 -8.72 -8.42 1.31
CA VAL A 64 -9.89 -7.53 1.25
C VAL A 64 -10.75 -7.86 0.02
N LEU A 65 -10.13 -8.28 -1.08
CA LEU A 65 -10.81 -8.65 -2.31
C LEU A 65 -11.55 -9.99 -2.21
N ASP A 66 -10.98 -10.95 -1.48
CA ASP A 66 -11.57 -12.30 -1.29
C ASP A 66 -12.35 -12.46 0.03
N ASP A 67 -12.58 -11.36 0.75
CA ASP A 67 -13.26 -11.30 2.06
C ASP A 67 -12.63 -12.19 3.17
N SER A 68 -11.35 -12.56 3.04
CA SER A 68 -10.63 -13.36 4.05
C SER A 68 -9.97 -12.54 5.16
N ILE A 69 -10.07 -11.21 5.12
CA ILE A 69 -9.44 -10.32 6.12
C ILE A 69 -9.97 -10.60 7.54
N ASN A 70 -9.06 -10.80 8.49
CA ASN A 70 -9.42 -10.97 9.89
C ASN A 70 -9.76 -9.62 10.54
N MET A 71 -11.05 -9.28 10.53
CA MET A 71 -11.59 -8.03 11.09
C MET A 71 -11.42 -7.90 12.61
N LYS A 72 -11.21 -9.00 13.34
CA LYS A 72 -11.00 -8.97 14.80
C LYS A 72 -9.57 -8.57 15.17
N HIS A 73 -8.65 -8.56 14.20
CA HIS A 73 -7.25 -8.34 14.45
C HIS A 73 -6.75 -7.07 13.75
N PHE A 74 -6.40 -6.06 14.54
CA PHE A 74 -6.10 -4.73 14.01
C PHE A 74 -4.90 -4.72 13.04
N GLU A 75 -3.91 -5.61 13.25
CA GLU A 75 -2.77 -5.74 12.35
C GLU A 75 -3.19 -6.08 10.91
N SER A 76 -4.33 -6.75 10.71
CA SER A 76 -4.84 -7.06 9.36
C SER A 76 -5.06 -5.79 8.54
N PHE A 77 -5.63 -4.73 9.15
CA PHE A 77 -5.85 -3.45 8.46
C PHE A 77 -4.54 -2.72 8.16
N LYS A 78 -3.58 -2.76 9.09
CA LYS A 78 -2.25 -2.20 8.83
C LYS A 78 -1.54 -2.93 7.68
N ARG A 79 -1.65 -4.26 7.61
CA ARG A 79 -1.06 -5.06 6.53
C ARG A 79 -1.73 -4.74 5.18
N ALA A 80 -3.03 -4.46 5.15
CA ALA A 80 -3.71 -4.00 3.96
C ALA A 80 -3.22 -2.61 3.51
N ASP A 81 -2.99 -1.67 4.44
CA ASP A 81 -2.39 -0.36 4.12
C ASP A 81 -0.98 -0.51 3.51
N ILE A 82 -0.16 -1.46 4.00
CA ILE A 82 1.18 -1.72 3.46
C ILE A 82 1.11 -2.21 2.01
N TYR A 83 0.14 -3.07 1.69
CA TYR A 83 -0.07 -3.52 0.31
C TYR A 83 -0.35 -2.32 -0.60
N ALA A 84 -1.29 -1.46 -0.22
CA ALA A 84 -1.63 -0.26 -0.97
C ALA A 84 -0.45 0.71 -1.08
N MET A 85 0.35 0.86 -0.01
CA MET A 85 1.57 1.68 -0.02
C MET A 85 2.61 1.16 -1.02
N GLY A 86 2.75 -0.17 -1.16
CA GLY A 86 3.61 -0.78 -2.17
C GLY A 86 3.21 -0.40 -3.60
N LEU A 87 1.90 -0.30 -3.88
CA LEU A 87 1.40 0.16 -5.17
C LEU A 87 1.68 1.65 -5.42
N VAL A 88 1.56 2.49 -4.39
CA VAL A 88 1.92 3.92 -4.48
C VAL A 88 3.42 4.08 -4.75
N PHE A 89 4.28 3.31 -4.09
CA PHE A 89 5.72 3.33 -4.38
C PHE A 89 6.03 2.96 -5.82
N TRP A 90 5.25 2.05 -6.41
CA TRP A 90 5.39 1.70 -7.82
C TRP A 90 5.06 2.86 -8.75
N GLU A 91 3.98 3.61 -8.47
CA GLU A 91 3.64 4.83 -9.22
C GLU A 91 4.77 5.87 -9.15
N ILE A 92 5.36 6.07 -7.96
CA ILE A 92 6.46 7.02 -7.75
C ILE A 92 7.72 6.56 -8.50
N ALA A 93 8.11 5.30 -8.34
CA ALA A 93 9.34 4.75 -8.92
C ALA A 93 9.37 4.85 -10.46
N ARG A 94 8.23 4.70 -11.13
CA ARG A 94 8.10 4.90 -12.60
C ARG A 94 8.45 6.31 -13.06
N ARG A 95 8.22 7.31 -12.21
CA ARG A 95 8.48 8.72 -12.52
C ARG A 95 9.90 9.15 -12.13
N CYS A 96 10.68 8.29 -11.48
CA CYS A 96 12.09 8.55 -11.21
C CYS A 96 12.92 8.42 -12.49
N SER A 97 13.63 9.50 -12.84
CA SER A 97 14.49 9.53 -14.04
C SER A 97 15.84 8.87 -13.77
N ILE A 98 16.24 7.92 -14.63
CA ILE A 98 17.59 7.35 -14.69
C ILE A 98 18.22 7.83 -15.99
N GLY A 99 19.19 8.74 -15.91
CA GLY A 99 19.87 9.27 -17.10
C GLY A 99 18.95 9.99 -18.09
N GLY A 100 17.90 10.66 -17.60
CA GLY A 100 16.92 11.35 -18.44
C GLY A 100 15.74 10.47 -18.91
N ILE A 101 15.76 9.18 -18.60
CA ILE A 101 14.74 8.22 -19.04
C ILE A 101 13.84 7.84 -17.85
N HIS A 102 12.53 7.90 -18.06
CA HIS A 102 11.51 7.47 -17.09
C HIS A 102 10.30 6.86 -17.81
N GLU A 103 9.48 6.11 -17.10
CA GLU A 103 8.20 5.60 -17.62
C GLU A 103 7.08 6.64 -17.51
N ASP A 104 6.11 6.61 -18.43
CA ASP A 104 4.90 7.42 -18.28
C ASP A 104 4.11 7.06 -17.02
N TYR A 105 3.42 8.06 -16.47
CA TYR A 105 2.50 7.85 -15.35
C TYR A 105 1.41 6.87 -15.75
N GLN A 106 1.22 5.86 -14.91
CA GLN A 106 0.17 4.87 -15.04
C GLN A 106 -0.32 4.48 -13.66
N LEU A 107 -1.60 4.14 -13.57
CA LEU A 107 -2.15 3.56 -12.35
C LEU A 107 -1.65 2.11 -12.16
N PRO A 108 -1.59 1.60 -10.93
CA PRO A 108 -1.29 0.19 -10.70
C PRO A 108 -2.29 -0.69 -11.46
N TYR A 109 -1.81 -1.75 -12.12
CA TYR A 109 -2.64 -2.66 -12.91
C TYR A 109 -3.31 -2.04 -14.16
N TYR A 110 -2.85 -0.89 -14.67
CA TYR A 110 -3.43 -0.23 -15.86
C TYR A 110 -3.50 -1.13 -17.12
N ASP A 111 -2.59 -2.08 -17.24
CA ASP A 111 -2.44 -3.03 -18.34
C ASP A 111 -3.23 -4.33 -18.14
N LEU A 112 -3.86 -4.50 -16.98
CA LEU A 112 -4.51 -5.75 -16.57
C LEU A 112 -6.01 -5.58 -16.29
N VAL A 113 -6.48 -4.36 -15.98
CA VAL A 113 -7.88 -4.07 -15.65
C VAL A 113 -8.31 -2.71 -16.24
N PRO A 114 -9.61 -2.47 -16.49
CA PRO A 114 -10.12 -1.18 -16.99
C PRO A 114 -9.88 -0.04 -15.99
N SER A 115 -10.14 1.21 -16.39
CA SER A 115 -9.88 2.41 -15.59
C SER A 115 -10.61 2.45 -14.24
N ASP A 116 -11.88 2.05 -14.20
CA ASP A 116 -12.68 1.84 -12.98
C ASP A 116 -13.05 0.34 -12.83
N PRO A 117 -12.13 -0.48 -12.29
CA PRO A 117 -12.34 -1.92 -12.24
C PRO A 117 -13.37 -2.28 -11.17
N SER A 118 -14.15 -3.32 -11.42
CA SER A 118 -14.97 -3.99 -10.42
C SER A 118 -14.10 -4.73 -9.39
N VAL A 119 -14.70 -5.10 -8.25
CA VAL A 119 -14.03 -5.95 -7.25
C VAL A 119 -13.67 -7.30 -7.86
N GLU A 120 -14.53 -7.85 -8.72
CA GLU A 120 -14.33 -9.17 -9.32
C GLU A 120 -13.15 -9.18 -10.31
N GLU A 121 -12.99 -8.14 -11.13
CA GLU A 121 -11.83 -8.00 -12.01
C GLU A 121 -10.52 -7.91 -11.20
N MET A 122 -10.53 -7.13 -10.10
CA MET A 122 -9.39 -7.05 -9.20
C MET A 122 -9.11 -8.38 -8.50
N ARG A 123 -10.14 -9.08 -8.03
CA ARG A 123 -10.02 -10.41 -7.38
C ARG A 123 -9.40 -11.42 -8.33
N LYS A 124 -9.85 -11.47 -9.59
CA LYS A 124 -9.28 -12.33 -10.63
C LYS A 124 -7.78 -12.07 -10.83
N VAL A 125 -7.36 -10.82 -11.01
CA VAL A 125 -5.96 -10.46 -11.26
C VAL A 125 -5.08 -10.66 -10.02
N VAL A 126 -5.53 -10.21 -8.85
CA VAL A 126 -4.72 -10.10 -7.63
C VAL A 126 -4.70 -11.39 -6.81
N CYS A 127 -5.85 -12.08 -6.72
CA CYS A 127 -6.02 -13.25 -5.86
C CYS A 127 -5.86 -14.56 -6.66
N GLU A 128 -6.53 -14.69 -7.80
CA GLU A 128 -6.53 -15.94 -8.58
C GLU A 128 -5.24 -16.08 -9.41
N GLN A 129 -4.95 -15.07 -10.23
CA GLN A 129 -3.76 -15.07 -11.08
C GLN A 129 -2.49 -14.63 -10.33
N LYS A 130 -2.64 -14.06 -9.13
CA LYS A 130 -1.54 -13.60 -8.26
C LYS A 130 -0.59 -12.61 -8.94
N LEU A 131 -1.10 -11.80 -9.88
CA LEU A 131 -0.31 -10.82 -10.62
C LEU A 131 -0.04 -9.58 -9.77
N ARG A 132 1.05 -8.89 -10.11
CA ARG A 132 1.52 -7.64 -9.50
C ARG A 132 1.99 -6.69 -10.60
N PRO A 133 2.03 -5.37 -10.36
CA PRO A 133 2.54 -4.41 -11.34
C PRO A 133 3.96 -4.77 -11.79
N ASN A 134 4.21 -4.69 -13.10
CA ASN A 134 5.52 -5.03 -13.68
C ASN A 134 6.63 -4.10 -13.17
N ILE A 135 7.77 -4.65 -12.79
CA ILE A 135 8.96 -3.91 -12.37
C ILE A 135 9.96 -3.91 -13.54
N PRO A 136 10.21 -2.76 -14.20
CA PRO A 136 11.14 -2.69 -15.33
C PRO A 136 12.57 -3.14 -14.96
N ASN A 137 13.20 -3.95 -15.83
CA ASN A 137 14.57 -4.44 -15.62
C ASN A 137 15.58 -3.29 -15.45
N ARG A 138 15.35 -2.15 -16.11
CA ARG A 138 16.24 -0.99 -16.00
C ARG A 138 16.38 -0.44 -14.59
N TRP A 139 15.40 -0.64 -13.70
CA TRP A 139 15.49 -0.20 -12.30
C TRP A 139 16.64 -0.89 -11.56
N GLN A 140 17.16 -2.03 -12.05
CA GLN A 140 18.34 -2.69 -11.49
C GLN A 140 19.63 -1.89 -11.68
N SER A 141 19.69 -0.95 -12.63
CA SER A 141 20.86 -0.12 -12.90
C SER A 141 21.05 1.04 -11.91
N CYS A 142 20.03 1.32 -11.08
CA CYS A 142 20.06 2.37 -10.06
C CYS A 142 19.84 1.74 -8.69
N GLU A 143 20.76 1.96 -7.75
CA GLU A 143 20.67 1.37 -6.42
C GLU A 143 19.36 1.72 -5.70
N ALA A 144 18.96 2.99 -5.71
CA ALA A 144 17.73 3.44 -5.07
C ALA A 144 16.48 2.74 -5.63
N LEU A 145 16.38 2.59 -6.94
CA LEU A 145 15.24 1.92 -7.59
C LEU A 145 15.29 0.40 -7.44
N ARG A 146 16.49 -0.21 -7.37
CA ARG A 146 16.67 -1.61 -7.01
C ARG A 146 16.19 -1.90 -5.59
N VAL A 147 16.52 -1.04 -4.63
CA VAL A 147 16.03 -1.16 -3.24
C VAL A 147 14.53 -0.92 -3.18
N MET A 148 14.01 0.08 -3.91
CA MET A 148 12.57 0.32 -4.01
C MET A 148 11.84 -0.91 -4.57
N ALA A 149 12.35 -1.53 -5.63
CA ALA A 149 11.81 -2.76 -6.21
C ALA A 149 11.72 -3.90 -5.19
N LYS A 150 12.73 -4.05 -4.33
CA LYS A 150 12.69 -5.02 -3.23
C LYS A 150 11.60 -4.67 -2.21
N ILE A 151 11.52 -3.41 -1.76
CA ILE A 151 10.48 -2.95 -0.83
C ILE A 151 9.09 -3.22 -1.39
N MET A 152 8.83 -2.86 -2.65
CA MET A 152 7.53 -3.10 -3.30
C MET A 152 7.15 -4.58 -3.28
N ARG A 153 8.08 -5.47 -3.64
CA ARG A 153 7.85 -6.92 -3.61
C ARG A 153 7.46 -7.43 -2.22
N GLU A 154 8.12 -6.92 -1.19
CA GLU A 154 7.84 -7.30 0.19
C GLU A 154 6.57 -6.62 0.75
N CYS A 155 6.14 -5.48 0.19
CA CYS A 155 4.90 -4.82 0.57
C CYS A 155 3.66 -5.56 0.04
N TRP A 156 3.73 -6.17 -1.14
CA TRP A 156 2.55 -6.74 -1.80
C TRP A 156 2.49 -8.28 -1.78
N TYR A 157 3.15 -8.93 -0.81
CA TYR A 157 2.98 -10.37 -0.58
C TYR A 157 1.51 -10.74 -0.39
N ALA A 158 1.12 -11.91 -0.91
CA ALA A 158 -0.24 -12.43 -0.74
C ALA A 158 -0.57 -12.63 0.75
N ASN A 159 0.32 -13.29 1.50
CA ASN A 159 0.21 -13.39 2.95
C ASN A 159 0.51 -12.03 3.59
N GLY A 160 -0.51 -11.38 4.16
CA GLY A 160 -0.37 -10.10 4.85
C GLY A 160 0.65 -10.12 6.00
N ALA A 161 0.81 -11.25 6.70
CA ALA A 161 1.77 -11.38 7.81
C ALA A 161 3.24 -11.37 7.34
N ALA A 162 3.50 -11.69 6.07
CA ALA A 162 4.84 -11.63 5.48
C ALA A 162 5.23 -10.22 5.02
N ARG A 163 4.29 -9.26 5.03
CA ARG A 163 4.55 -7.91 4.55
C ARG A 163 5.42 -7.13 5.53
N LEU A 164 6.20 -6.20 4.97
CA LEU A 164 6.96 -5.25 5.77
C LEU A 164 6.05 -4.41 6.69
N THR A 165 6.61 -3.92 7.80
CA THR A 165 5.95 -2.88 8.58
C THR A 165 6.34 -1.50 8.07
N ALA A 166 5.48 -0.48 8.25
CA ALA A 166 5.80 0.89 7.88
C ALA A 166 7.09 1.40 8.54
N LEU A 167 7.35 0.99 9.79
CA LEU A 167 8.60 1.32 10.49
C LEU A 167 9.82 0.68 9.81
N ARG A 168 9.71 -0.58 9.37
CA ARG A 168 10.80 -1.24 8.64
C ARG A 168 11.08 -0.57 7.31
N ILE A 169 10.03 -0.21 6.55
CA ILE A 169 10.14 0.54 5.29
C ILE A 169 10.86 1.87 5.52
N LYS A 170 10.42 2.65 6.53
CA LYS A 170 11.06 3.92 6.90
C LYS A 170 12.55 3.75 7.18
N LYS A 171 12.92 2.73 7.97
CA LYS A 171 14.34 2.44 8.30
C LYS A 171 15.16 2.05 7.08
N THR A 172 14.60 1.28 6.15
CA THR A 172 15.30 0.90 4.92
C THR A 172 15.49 2.10 3.99
N LEU A 173 14.48 2.96 3.85
CA LEU A 173 14.60 4.16 3.00
C LEU A 173 15.58 5.19 3.58
N SER A 174 15.68 5.32 4.90
CA SER A 174 16.66 6.22 5.53
C SER A 174 18.12 5.75 5.39
N GLN A 175 18.37 4.55 4.87
CA GLN A 175 19.72 4.06 4.59
C GLN A 175 20.16 4.38 3.15
N LEU A 176 19.25 4.87 2.29
CA LEU A 176 19.55 5.28 0.92
C LEU A 176 20.00 6.75 0.82
N SER A 177 19.89 7.50 1.91
CA SER A 177 20.27 8.93 2.01
C SER A 177 21.70 9.11 2.50
#